data_AF-A0A165Z8G6-F1
#
_entry.id   AF-A0A165Z8G6-F1
#
_cell.length_a   1.000
_cell.length_b   1.000
_cell.length_c   1.000
_cell.angle_alpha   90.00
_cell.angle_beta   90.00
_cell.angle_gamma   90.00
#
_symmetry.space_group_name_H-M   'P 1'
#
loop_
_entity.id
_entity.type
_entity.pdbx_description
1 polymer ?
#
loop_
_entity_poly.entity_id
_entity_poly.type
_entity_poly.pdbx_seq_one_letter_code
_entity_poly.pdbx_strand_id
1 'polypeptide(L)'
;MASASSPLQSRLAALSAAVSGVCDEIFASSADSILEDPEPLWDTLRKSVSTGVAASIRRRNIQRSPVYCMPPELFDMILALLDLKDRLSVARVCSLWKDRSTSCKAALALPTRHDERITPVTSKCFESQLRFLGYPDVQIPGIFLDYDGTDFFCTVAFMHNHMQHIELLDVLIMLEQSGSNRHAALAQCFSTPAPRLRWLQISFESHEAVDSLLRNRDWFAGYAPNLRRCDFWGVAFYTPVFASVRTAYFLIDHRSRLEHIRVLMSEFPCLEALSLEKGGLPSAPSTSPLPVSPILSRLWLDQATVEAFSHVDYDSVRHVTLRSRLPIPIPAAIQRIILQPILTLDIYLQASGRIPIVQSVMLRTSHVQGYTRVFTLSDVLIDDPLRDITVFADATEVSLHNPHLLRDATLPSLLSLRRLTLYVSSALTNVLRGSEFPNLQELIIIFTRAPGSAHPSCHAQDLVHILRPIYQTVQLVIRGANVIEPGLSDLRTRVSSLRIEPNVRVLDADPLWVSGARFENIWTGNVSLTG
;
A
#
# COMPACT_ATOMS: atom_id res chain seq x y z
N MET A 1 -20.54 -3.62 82.13
CA MET A 1 -20.23 -5.07 82.11
C MET A 1 -21.46 -5.77 81.53
N ALA A 2 -21.39 -6.68 80.55
CA ALA A 2 -20.26 -7.12 79.74
C ALA A 2 -20.74 -7.28 78.28
N SER A 3 -19.88 -7.01 77.29
CA SER A 3 -20.24 -7.16 75.88
C SER A 3 -20.29 -8.64 75.51
N ALA A 4 -21.49 -9.16 75.22
CA ALA A 4 -21.67 -10.49 74.66
C ALA A 4 -21.28 -10.51 73.16
N SER A 5 -19.97 -10.37 72.88
CA SER A 5 -19.41 -10.73 71.57
C SER A 5 -19.68 -12.22 71.35
N SER A 6 -20.64 -12.53 70.48
CA SER A 6 -21.21 -13.87 70.40
C SER A 6 -20.15 -14.93 70.08
N PRO A 7 -20.28 -16.17 70.60
CA PRO A 7 -19.39 -17.28 70.24
C PRO A 7 -19.40 -17.63 68.75
N LEU A 8 -20.34 -17.06 67.97
CA LEU A 8 -20.38 -17.13 66.51
C LEU A 8 -19.28 -16.32 65.84
N GLN A 9 -18.91 -15.15 66.39
CA GLN A 9 -17.92 -14.27 65.77
C GLN A 9 -16.49 -14.82 65.91
N SER A 10 -16.15 -15.37 67.08
CA SER A 10 -14.88 -16.07 67.29
C SER A 10 -14.80 -17.38 66.51
N ARG A 11 -15.92 -18.11 66.37
CA ARG A 11 -16.00 -19.31 65.50
C ARG A 11 -15.85 -18.97 64.01
N LEU A 12 -16.44 -17.88 63.52
CA LEU A 12 -16.25 -17.40 62.14
C LEU A 12 -14.81 -16.97 61.87
N ALA A 13 -14.17 -16.27 62.82
CA ALA A 13 -12.76 -15.92 62.71
C ALA A 13 -11.85 -17.16 62.72
N ALA A 14 -12.11 -18.12 63.61
CA ALA A 14 -11.38 -19.40 63.66
C ALA A 14 -11.58 -20.24 62.40
N LEU A 15 -12.80 -20.28 61.86
CA LEU A 15 -13.10 -20.96 60.59
C LEU A 15 -12.40 -20.26 59.42
N SER A 16 -12.41 -18.92 59.35
CA SER A 16 -11.69 -18.17 58.33
C SER A 16 -10.18 -18.41 58.39
N ALA A 17 -9.60 -18.49 59.59
CA ALA A 17 -8.19 -18.85 59.79
C ALA A 17 -7.89 -20.30 59.39
N ALA A 18 -8.73 -21.26 59.79
CA ALA A 18 -8.58 -22.68 59.43
C ALA A 18 -8.73 -22.92 57.92
N VAL A 19 -9.71 -22.28 57.28
CA VAL A 19 -9.88 -22.30 55.82
C VAL A 19 -8.68 -21.68 55.13
N SER A 20 -8.16 -20.54 55.62
CA SER A 20 -6.94 -19.95 55.05
C SER A 20 -5.74 -20.89 55.15
N GLY A 21 -5.60 -21.63 56.26
CA GLY A 21 -4.52 -22.61 56.46
C GLY A 21 -4.68 -23.88 55.61
N VAL A 22 -5.89 -24.41 55.45
CA VAL A 22 -6.15 -25.62 54.62
C VAL A 22 -6.10 -25.30 53.13
N CYS A 23 -6.57 -24.12 52.71
CA CYS A 23 -6.40 -23.64 51.34
C CYS A 23 -4.93 -23.40 50.97
N ASP A 24 -4.00 -23.39 51.94
CA ASP A 24 -2.57 -23.33 51.64
C ASP A 24 -1.97 -24.67 51.13
N GLU A 25 -2.74 -25.75 51.05
CA GLU A 25 -2.26 -27.05 50.53
C GLU A 25 -2.91 -27.50 49.21
N ILE A 26 -3.98 -26.83 48.74
CA ILE A 26 -4.78 -27.29 47.58
C ILE A 26 -4.33 -26.66 46.26
N PHE A 27 -4.16 -27.50 45.23
CA PHE A 27 -4.07 -27.13 43.81
C PHE A 27 -5.30 -27.65 43.05
N ALA A 28 -6.17 -26.76 42.54
CA ALA A 28 -7.08 -27.01 41.42
C ALA A 28 -7.82 -25.72 41.01
N SER A 29 -8.43 -25.72 39.82
CA SER A 29 -9.24 -24.64 39.25
C SER A 29 -10.75 -24.91 39.36
N SER A 30 -11.54 -23.84 39.18
CA SER A 30 -13.01 -23.83 39.02
C SER A 30 -13.82 -24.16 40.31
N ALA A 31 -15.12 -23.88 40.39
CA ALA A 31 -16.04 -23.20 39.47
C ALA A 31 -17.03 -22.34 40.27
N ASP A 32 -17.68 -21.36 39.62
CA ASP A 32 -18.91 -20.78 40.17
C ASP A 32 -20.05 -21.81 40.04
N SER A 33 -20.58 -22.29 41.16
CA SER A 33 -21.84 -23.03 41.20
C SER A 33 -22.81 -22.37 42.16
N ILE A 34 -23.93 -21.89 41.60
CA ILE A 34 -25.08 -21.37 42.33
C ILE A 34 -25.90 -22.57 42.79
N LEU A 35 -26.17 -22.67 44.09
CA LEU A 35 -27.22 -23.50 44.66
C LEU A 35 -27.98 -22.69 45.71
N GLU A 36 -29.28 -22.57 45.49
CA GLU A 36 -30.21 -21.70 46.22
C GLU A 36 -30.56 -22.26 47.62
N ASP A 37 -31.16 -21.37 48.42
CA ASP A 37 -31.75 -21.57 49.76
C ASP A 37 -30.89 -22.24 50.86
N PRO A 38 -30.42 -21.42 51.81
CA PRO A 38 -29.96 -21.90 53.11
C PRO A 38 -30.56 -21.15 54.30
N GLU A 39 -30.47 -21.78 55.48
CA GLU A 39 -30.50 -21.03 56.74
C GLU A 39 -29.40 -19.94 56.73
N PRO A 40 -29.66 -18.74 57.29
CA PRO A 40 -28.76 -17.58 57.13
C PRO A 40 -27.34 -17.78 57.69
N LEU A 41 -27.16 -18.76 58.58
CA LEU A 41 -25.86 -19.12 59.14
C LEU A 41 -24.99 -19.87 58.12
N TRP A 42 -25.58 -20.75 57.30
CA TRP A 42 -24.89 -21.49 56.26
C TRP A 42 -24.45 -20.61 55.09
N ASP A 43 -25.24 -19.61 54.69
CA ASP A 43 -24.81 -18.65 53.67
C ASP A 43 -23.69 -17.74 54.19
N THR A 44 -23.73 -17.36 55.47
CA THR A 44 -22.65 -16.59 56.10
C THR A 44 -21.34 -17.39 56.13
N LEU A 45 -21.41 -18.68 56.47
CA LEU A 45 -20.28 -19.60 56.41
C LEU A 45 -19.77 -19.78 54.96
N ARG A 46 -20.66 -20.12 54.03
CA ARG A 46 -20.35 -20.30 52.59
C ARG A 46 -19.68 -19.06 52.01
N LYS A 47 -20.25 -17.88 52.22
CA LYS A 47 -19.70 -16.60 51.76
C LYS A 47 -18.33 -16.31 52.38
N SER A 48 -18.13 -16.59 53.67
CA SER A 48 -16.84 -16.44 54.34
C SER A 48 -15.78 -17.42 53.80
N VAL A 49 -16.16 -18.67 53.53
CA VAL A 49 -15.31 -19.70 52.93
C VAL A 49 -14.93 -19.30 51.50
N SER A 50 -15.90 -19.02 50.62
CA SER A 50 -15.65 -18.59 49.23
C SER A 50 -14.80 -17.33 49.15
N THR A 51 -15.01 -16.35 50.06
CA THR A 51 -14.16 -15.16 50.14
C THR A 51 -12.73 -15.48 50.56
N GLY A 52 -12.55 -16.37 51.56
CA GLY A 52 -11.23 -16.84 52.01
C GLY A 52 -10.48 -17.64 50.93
N VAL A 53 -11.17 -18.57 50.26
CA VAL A 53 -10.66 -19.37 49.14
C VAL A 53 -10.24 -18.44 47.99
N ALA A 54 -11.11 -17.52 47.56
CA ALA A 54 -10.80 -16.57 46.49
C ALA A 54 -9.63 -15.63 46.87
N ALA A 55 -9.54 -15.20 48.13
CA ALA A 55 -8.40 -14.41 48.60
C ALA A 55 -7.09 -15.20 48.62
N SER A 56 -7.12 -16.48 49.02
CA SER A 56 -5.94 -17.37 48.97
C SER A 56 -5.49 -17.64 47.53
N ILE A 57 -6.42 -17.99 46.63
CA ILE A 57 -6.15 -18.17 45.20
C ILE A 57 -5.56 -16.89 44.59
N ARG A 58 -6.07 -15.69 44.94
CA ARG A 58 -5.48 -14.42 44.50
C ARG A 58 -4.06 -14.23 45.00
N ARG A 59 -3.79 -14.41 46.31
CA ARG A 59 -2.43 -14.30 46.88
C ARG A 59 -1.46 -15.28 46.20
N ARG A 60 -1.88 -16.52 45.97
CA ARG A 60 -1.08 -17.57 45.33
C ARG A 60 -0.82 -17.28 43.86
N ASN A 61 -1.83 -16.81 43.11
CA ASN A 61 -1.63 -16.39 41.74
C ASN A 61 -0.67 -15.20 41.64
N ILE A 62 -0.79 -14.20 42.52
CA ILE A 62 0.15 -13.07 42.61
C ILE A 62 1.59 -13.53 42.91
N GLN A 63 1.77 -14.60 43.69
CA GLN A 63 3.10 -15.12 44.06
C GLN A 63 3.69 -16.16 43.09
N ARG A 64 2.86 -16.89 42.34
CA ARG A 64 3.28 -18.11 41.61
C ARG A 64 2.78 -18.22 40.17
N SER A 65 1.81 -17.42 39.73
CA SER A 65 1.34 -17.49 38.34
C SER A 65 2.29 -16.71 37.43
N PRO A 66 2.89 -17.34 36.39
CA PRO A 66 3.84 -16.66 35.49
C PRO A 66 3.28 -15.39 34.83
N VAL A 67 1.96 -15.31 34.66
CA VAL A 67 1.29 -14.18 34.00
C VAL A 67 0.93 -13.05 34.99
N TYR A 68 0.86 -13.32 36.30
CA TYR A 68 0.76 -12.27 37.33
C TYR A 68 2.14 -11.76 37.76
N CYS A 69 3.16 -12.60 37.68
CA CYS A 69 4.56 -12.22 37.87
C CYS A 69 5.22 -11.62 36.62
N MET A 70 4.47 -11.46 35.52
CA MET A 70 4.96 -10.87 34.29
C MET A 70 5.30 -9.38 34.50
N PRO A 71 6.50 -8.91 34.11
CA PRO A 71 6.82 -7.49 34.12
C PRO A 71 5.78 -6.68 33.34
N PRO A 72 5.29 -5.54 33.87
CA PRO A 72 4.28 -4.71 33.21
C PRO A 72 4.59 -4.37 31.77
N GLU A 73 5.87 -4.17 31.45
CA GLU A 73 6.38 -3.80 30.14
C GLU A 73 6.19 -4.92 29.11
N LEU A 74 6.34 -6.19 29.53
CA LEU A 74 6.03 -7.34 28.67
C LEU A 74 4.52 -7.47 28.44
N PHE A 75 3.71 -7.20 29.46
CA PHE A 75 2.26 -7.24 29.37
C PHE A 75 1.73 -6.14 28.43
N ASP A 76 2.28 -4.92 28.53
CA ASP A 76 1.95 -3.80 27.66
C ASP A 76 2.36 -4.06 26.19
N MET A 77 3.50 -4.72 25.96
CA MET A 77 3.89 -5.17 24.60
C MET A 77 2.94 -6.21 24.02
N ILE A 78 2.40 -7.13 24.83
CA ILE A 78 1.36 -8.07 24.39
C ILE A 78 0.07 -7.32 24.07
N LEU A 79 -0.38 -6.43 24.97
CA LEU A 79 -1.58 -5.61 24.79
C LEU A 79 -1.52 -4.70 23.55
N ALA A 80 -0.34 -4.24 23.16
CA ALA A 80 -0.11 -3.41 21.97
C ALA A 80 -0.38 -4.15 20.65
N LEU A 81 -0.42 -5.48 20.66
CA LEU A 81 -0.69 -6.31 19.48
C LEU A 81 -2.15 -6.77 19.39
N LEU A 82 -3.00 -6.44 20.37
CA LEU A 82 -4.39 -6.89 20.44
C LEU A 82 -5.35 -5.84 19.86
N ASP A 83 -6.36 -6.31 19.13
CA ASP A 83 -7.48 -5.49 18.66
C ASP A 83 -8.46 -5.15 19.81
N LEU A 84 -9.52 -4.40 19.52
CA LEU A 84 -10.55 -4.08 20.50
C LEU A 84 -11.16 -5.32 21.18
N LYS A 85 -11.47 -6.34 20.40
CA LYS A 85 -12.21 -7.53 20.86
C LYS A 85 -11.34 -8.37 21.79
N ASP A 86 -10.08 -8.54 21.46
CA ASP A 86 -9.13 -9.30 22.25
C ASP A 86 -8.70 -8.51 23.50
N ARG A 87 -8.49 -7.19 23.39
CA ARG A 87 -8.20 -6.34 24.55
C ARG A 87 -9.38 -6.22 25.52
N LEU A 88 -10.63 -6.21 25.02
CA LEU A 88 -11.85 -6.37 25.84
C LEU A 88 -11.90 -7.75 26.53
N SER A 89 -11.46 -8.80 25.85
CA SER A 89 -11.44 -10.16 26.41
C SER A 89 -10.40 -10.30 27.52
N VAL A 90 -9.19 -9.76 27.32
CA VAL A 90 -8.13 -9.65 28.35
C VAL A 90 -8.61 -8.84 29.55
N ALA A 91 -9.25 -7.69 29.33
CA ALA A 91 -9.81 -6.84 30.39
C ALA A 91 -11.00 -7.48 31.16
N ARG A 92 -11.53 -8.62 30.71
CA ARG A 92 -12.56 -9.40 31.43
C ARG A 92 -11.98 -10.51 32.31
N VAL A 93 -10.70 -10.87 32.17
CA VAL A 93 -10.08 -11.98 32.91
C VAL A 93 -9.95 -11.67 34.41
N CYS A 94 -9.43 -10.50 34.77
CA CYS A 94 -9.35 -10.04 36.16
C CYS A 94 -9.17 -8.51 36.24
N SER A 95 -9.33 -7.95 37.45
CA SER A 95 -9.14 -6.50 37.68
C SER A 95 -7.74 -6.02 37.28
N LEU A 96 -6.68 -6.76 37.63
CA LEU A 96 -5.31 -6.39 37.28
C LEU A 96 -5.13 -6.27 35.75
N TRP A 97 -5.69 -7.19 34.97
CA TRP A 97 -5.59 -7.17 33.51
C TRP A 97 -6.47 -6.09 32.90
N LYS A 98 -7.60 -5.76 33.54
CA LYS A 98 -8.39 -4.57 33.19
C LYS A 98 -7.57 -3.30 33.40
N ASP A 99 -6.99 -3.13 34.59
CA ASP A 99 -6.20 -1.94 34.97
C ASP A 99 -4.95 -1.77 34.08
N ARG A 100 -4.34 -2.88 33.62
CA ARG A 100 -3.29 -2.87 32.58
C ARG A 100 -3.86 -2.52 31.20
N SER A 101 -4.98 -3.10 30.80
CA SER A 101 -5.62 -2.80 29.51
C SER A 101 -6.06 -1.33 29.40
N THR A 102 -6.45 -0.70 30.50
CA THR A 102 -6.80 0.73 30.56
C THR A 102 -5.58 1.65 30.63
N SER A 103 -4.47 1.22 31.25
CA SER A 103 -3.25 2.03 31.39
C SER A 103 -2.24 1.87 30.23
N CYS A 104 -2.37 0.81 29.42
CA CYS A 104 -1.54 0.58 28.25
C CYS A 104 -1.70 1.71 27.21
N LYS A 105 -0.59 2.40 26.95
CA LYS A 105 -0.51 3.59 26.07
C LYS A 105 -0.53 3.28 24.58
N ALA A 106 -0.44 2.01 24.19
CA ALA A 106 -0.52 1.62 22.79
C ALA A 106 -1.91 1.92 22.25
N ALA A 107 -1.98 2.72 21.18
CA ALA A 107 -3.23 3.07 20.53
C ALA A 107 -3.93 1.81 20.02
N LEU A 108 -5.20 1.68 20.38
CA LEU A 108 -6.00 0.51 20.11
C LEU A 108 -6.56 0.61 18.68
N ALA A 109 -6.04 -0.24 17.80
CA ALA A 109 -6.52 -0.34 16.42
C ALA A 109 -7.90 -0.99 16.37
N LEU A 110 -8.83 -0.35 15.68
CA LEU A 110 -10.20 -0.82 15.58
C LEU A 110 -10.42 -1.69 14.36
N PRO A 111 -11.22 -2.77 14.49
CA PRO A 111 -11.49 -3.70 13.41
C PRO A 111 -12.51 -3.15 12.40
N THR A 112 -12.78 -1.83 12.39
CA THR A 112 -13.68 -1.19 11.42
C THR A 112 -13.15 -1.45 10.02
N ARG A 113 -13.74 -2.46 9.37
CA ARG A 113 -13.56 -2.66 7.94
C ARG A 113 -14.12 -1.43 7.25
N HIS A 114 -13.47 -1.01 6.17
CA HIS A 114 -13.81 0.20 5.42
C HIS A 114 -15.31 0.27 5.06
N ASP A 115 -15.95 -0.90 4.86
CA ASP A 115 -17.33 -1.04 4.41
C ASP A 115 -18.36 -1.30 5.56
N GLU A 116 -17.94 -1.30 6.82
CA GLU A 116 -18.84 -1.54 7.97
C GLU A 116 -19.61 -0.27 8.39
N ARG A 117 -20.91 -0.24 8.05
CA ARG A 117 -21.83 0.89 8.32
C ARG A 117 -21.97 1.23 9.81
N ILE A 118 -21.95 2.53 10.14
CA ILE A 118 -22.03 3.04 11.52
C ILE A 118 -23.49 3.28 11.94
N THR A 119 -24.15 2.18 12.29
CA THR A 119 -25.50 2.20 12.88
C THR A 119 -25.53 2.82 14.29
N PRO A 120 -26.72 3.26 14.78
CA PRO A 120 -26.89 3.67 16.18
C PRO A 120 -26.48 2.59 17.20
N VAL A 121 -26.60 1.30 16.84
CA VAL A 121 -26.28 0.17 17.71
C VAL A 121 -24.77 -0.02 17.77
N THR A 122 -24.07 0.00 16.63
CA THR A 122 -22.60 -0.13 16.58
C THR A 122 -21.92 1.06 17.25
N SER A 123 -22.39 2.30 17.02
CA SER A 123 -21.92 3.49 17.74
C SER A 123 -22.09 3.39 19.27
N LYS A 124 -23.27 3.01 19.77
CA LYS A 124 -23.50 2.82 21.22
C LYS A 124 -22.67 1.66 21.81
N CYS A 125 -22.54 0.56 21.07
CA CYS A 125 -21.72 -0.57 21.47
C CYS A 125 -20.25 -0.14 21.62
N PHE A 126 -19.73 0.58 20.63
CA PHE A 126 -18.39 1.14 20.61
C PHE A 126 -18.11 2.05 21.80
N GLU A 127 -18.97 3.04 22.07
CA GLU A 127 -18.85 3.91 23.25
C GLU A 127 -18.86 3.12 24.57
N SER A 128 -19.67 2.07 24.67
CA SER A 128 -19.72 1.20 25.86
C SER A 128 -18.43 0.40 26.05
N GLN A 129 -17.79 -0.01 24.95
CA GLN A 129 -16.53 -0.74 24.92
C GLN A 129 -15.34 0.16 25.28
N LEU A 130 -15.25 1.36 24.71
CA LEU A 130 -14.24 2.35 25.09
C LEU A 130 -14.38 2.73 26.57
N ARG A 131 -15.60 2.98 27.05
CA ARG A 131 -15.85 3.28 28.46
C ARG A 131 -15.45 2.13 29.38
N PHE A 132 -15.68 0.88 29.00
CA PHE A 132 -15.25 -0.29 29.77
C PHE A 132 -13.72 -0.36 29.92
N LEU A 133 -12.99 0.06 28.87
CA LEU A 133 -11.52 0.17 28.84
C LEU A 133 -10.99 1.52 29.36
N GLY A 134 -11.83 2.40 29.91
CA GLY A 134 -11.40 3.67 30.50
C GLY A 134 -11.00 4.74 29.48
N TYR A 135 -11.53 4.69 28.25
CA TYR A 135 -11.18 5.58 27.13
C TYR A 135 -9.69 5.54 26.77
N PRO A 136 -9.19 4.38 26.27
CA PRO A 136 -7.80 4.27 25.79
C PRO A 136 -7.58 5.18 24.57
N ASP A 137 -6.32 5.38 24.20
CA ASP A 137 -6.00 5.95 22.89
C ASP A 137 -6.43 4.98 21.77
N VAL A 138 -6.95 5.51 20.67
CA VAL A 138 -7.65 4.76 19.61
C VAL A 138 -7.14 5.17 18.23
N GLN A 139 -7.05 4.20 17.33
CA GLN A 139 -6.88 4.38 15.89
C GLN A 139 -8.07 3.77 15.16
N ILE A 140 -8.77 4.57 14.35
CA ILE A 140 -9.80 4.12 13.41
C ILE A 140 -9.12 4.03 12.03
N PRO A 141 -8.86 2.82 11.50
CA PRO A 141 -8.12 2.67 10.24
C PRO A 141 -8.85 3.23 9.02
N GLY A 142 -10.19 3.31 9.05
CA GLY A 142 -11.03 3.83 7.98
C GLY A 142 -12.48 4.07 8.42
N ILE A 143 -13.12 5.10 7.87
CA ILE A 143 -14.57 5.31 7.90
C ILE A 143 -15.05 5.65 6.49
N PHE A 144 -16.11 5.01 6.05
CA PHE A 144 -16.90 5.41 4.88
C PHE A 144 -18.15 6.20 5.30
N LEU A 145 -18.39 7.35 4.66
CA LEU A 145 -19.59 8.17 4.82
C LEU A 145 -20.33 8.30 3.49
N ASP A 146 -21.50 7.66 3.40
CA ASP A 146 -22.49 7.86 2.34
C ASP A 146 -23.44 8.99 2.75
N TYR A 147 -23.50 10.07 1.96
CA TYR A 147 -24.40 11.20 2.20
C TYR A 147 -25.88 10.82 2.14
N ASP A 148 -26.26 9.85 1.29
CA ASP A 148 -27.63 9.39 1.15
C ASP A 148 -28.01 8.24 2.07
N GLY A 149 -26.99 7.60 2.67
CA GLY A 149 -27.11 6.56 3.70
C GLY A 149 -28.18 6.88 4.76
N THR A 150 -28.98 5.87 5.11
CA THR A 150 -29.99 5.96 6.17
C THR A 150 -29.34 6.15 7.56
N ASP A 151 -28.07 5.77 7.68
CA ASP A 151 -27.20 5.93 8.84
C ASP A 151 -26.43 7.26 8.87
N PHE A 152 -26.52 8.12 7.84
CA PHE A 152 -25.76 9.37 7.69
C PHE A 152 -25.58 10.16 8.99
N PHE A 153 -26.66 10.51 9.70
CA PHE A 153 -26.56 11.33 10.91
C PHE A 153 -25.85 10.62 12.07
N CYS A 154 -25.89 9.29 12.12
CA CYS A 154 -25.17 8.49 13.10
C CYS A 154 -23.68 8.41 12.76
N THR A 155 -23.35 8.19 11.50
CA THR A 155 -21.97 8.20 10.99
C THR A 155 -21.31 9.56 11.18
N VAL A 156 -22.01 10.66 10.85
CA VAL A 156 -21.52 12.03 11.06
C VAL A 156 -21.34 12.36 12.55
N ALA A 157 -22.28 11.98 13.42
CA ALA A 157 -22.12 12.18 14.86
C ALA A 157 -20.96 11.37 15.45
N PHE A 158 -20.74 10.14 14.95
CA PHE A 158 -19.58 9.33 15.30
C PHE A 158 -18.28 9.98 14.84
N MET A 159 -18.19 10.39 13.57
CA MET A 159 -17.03 11.08 13.00
C MET A 159 -16.71 12.36 13.77
N HIS A 160 -17.70 13.19 14.09
CA HIS A 160 -17.51 14.41 14.87
C HIS A 160 -16.87 14.13 16.24
N ASN A 161 -17.30 13.06 16.92
CA ASN A 161 -16.77 12.69 18.23
C ASN A 161 -15.38 12.04 18.16
N HIS A 162 -15.05 11.38 17.03
CA HIS A 162 -13.85 10.55 16.89
C HIS A 162 -12.85 11.03 15.83
N MET A 163 -13.03 12.20 15.22
CA MET A 163 -12.20 12.73 14.12
C MET A 163 -10.69 12.70 14.41
N GLN A 164 -10.31 12.97 15.66
CA GLN A 164 -8.91 12.91 16.12
C GLN A 164 -8.26 11.52 16.07
N HIS A 165 -9.06 10.45 15.95
CA HIS A 165 -8.62 9.05 15.93
C HIS A 165 -8.62 8.44 14.52
N ILE A 166 -9.19 9.12 13.51
CA ILE A 166 -9.34 8.61 12.14
C ILE A 166 -8.04 8.74 11.35
N GLU A 167 -7.60 7.67 10.69
CA GLU A 167 -6.45 7.69 9.76
C GLU A 167 -6.85 7.78 8.28
N LEU A 168 -7.94 7.13 7.87
CA LEU A 168 -8.52 7.21 6.53
C LEU A 168 -9.99 7.63 6.64
N LEU A 169 -10.39 8.62 5.83
CA LEU A 169 -11.77 9.04 5.71
C LEU A 169 -12.19 9.01 4.24
N ASP A 170 -13.20 8.20 3.91
CA ASP A 170 -13.84 8.16 2.59
C ASP A 170 -15.25 8.74 2.67
N VAL A 171 -15.60 9.60 1.71
CA VAL A 171 -16.82 10.40 1.73
C VAL A 171 -17.43 10.52 0.33
N LEU A 172 -18.64 9.99 0.19
CA LEU A 172 -19.47 10.13 -1.00
C LEU A 172 -20.55 11.20 -0.77
N ILE A 173 -20.46 12.31 -1.51
CA ILE A 173 -21.32 13.49 -1.34
C ILE A 173 -22.31 13.64 -2.50
N MET A 174 -23.53 13.14 -2.26
CA MET A 174 -24.69 13.14 -3.15
C MET A 174 -25.54 14.41 -2.91
N LEU A 175 -25.14 15.57 -3.43
CA LEU A 175 -25.83 16.84 -3.15
C LEU A 175 -26.72 17.29 -4.32
N GLU A 176 -27.97 16.86 -4.28
CA GLU A 176 -29.06 17.36 -5.15
C GLU A 176 -29.67 18.69 -4.66
N GLN A 177 -29.60 19.00 -3.36
CA GLN A 177 -30.23 20.19 -2.77
C GLN A 177 -29.31 20.89 -1.75
N SER A 178 -28.93 22.12 -2.08
CA SER A 178 -28.19 23.01 -1.17
C SER A 178 -29.08 23.49 -0.01
N GLY A 179 -28.50 23.63 1.19
CA GLY A 179 -29.22 24.10 2.39
C GLY A 179 -29.88 23.01 3.26
N SER A 180 -29.64 21.72 3.00
CA SER A 180 -30.18 20.64 3.83
C SER A 180 -29.59 20.58 5.25
N ASN A 181 -30.33 19.99 6.20
CA ASN A 181 -29.82 19.67 7.54
C ASN A 181 -28.62 18.69 7.48
N ARG A 182 -28.53 17.84 6.45
CA ARG A 182 -27.38 16.95 6.23
C ARG A 182 -26.13 17.74 5.89
N HIS A 183 -26.23 18.73 5.00
CA HIS A 183 -25.12 19.63 4.68
C HIS A 183 -24.63 20.37 5.92
N ALA A 184 -25.54 20.86 6.78
CA ALA A 184 -25.22 21.54 8.04
C ALA A 184 -24.64 20.62 9.14
N ALA A 185 -24.85 19.30 9.07
CA ALA A 185 -24.18 18.33 9.93
C ALA A 185 -22.77 17.99 9.42
N LEU A 186 -22.62 17.80 8.10
CA LEU A 186 -21.32 17.59 7.44
C LEU A 186 -20.39 18.81 7.61
N ALA A 187 -20.92 20.02 7.40
CA ALA A 187 -21.16 20.93 8.53
C ALA A 187 -20.07 21.03 9.61
N GLN A 188 -20.56 20.96 10.85
CA GLN A 188 -19.75 20.96 12.07
C GLN A 188 -18.69 19.85 12.06
N CYS A 189 -18.97 18.70 11.41
CA CYS A 189 -18.06 17.55 11.41
C CYS A 189 -16.73 17.81 10.68
N PHE A 190 -16.74 18.48 9.52
CA PHE A 190 -15.50 18.89 8.84
C PHE A 190 -14.86 20.13 9.47
N SER A 191 -15.49 20.78 10.44
CA SER A 191 -14.86 21.81 11.29
C SER A 191 -14.22 21.22 12.56
N THR A 192 -14.11 19.90 12.69
CA THR A 192 -13.39 19.24 13.78
C THR A 192 -11.93 18.95 13.39
N PRO A 193 -10.92 19.23 14.24
CA PRO A 193 -9.51 18.89 13.99
C PRO A 193 -9.28 17.40 13.68
N ALA A 194 -8.39 17.11 12.72
CA ALA A 194 -8.08 15.76 12.26
C ALA A 194 -6.57 15.42 12.37
N PRO A 195 -5.96 15.46 13.58
CA PRO A 195 -4.54 15.23 13.80
C PRO A 195 -3.95 13.94 13.22
N ARG A 196 -4.75 12.86 13.13
CA ARG A 196 -4.29 11.54 12.67
C ARG A 196 -4.62 11.22 11.22
N LEU A 197 -5.43 12.04 10.56
CA LEU A 197 -5.86 11.79 9.18
C LEU A 197 -4.63 11.79 8.26
N ARG A 198 -4.45 10.68 7.54
CA ARG A 198 -3.35 10.45 6.58
C ARG A 198 -3.86 10.47 5.15
N TRP A 199 -5.08 9.98 4.94
CA TRP A 199 -5.70 9.78 3.63
C TRP A 199 -7.15 10.26 3.66
N LEU A 200 -7.47 11.21 2.80
CA LEU A 200 -8.84 11.63 2.50
C LEU A 200 -9.24 11.08 1.12
N GLN A 201 -10.40 10.45 1.03
CA GLN A 201 -11.06 10.08 -0.21
C GLN A 201 -12.37 10.86 -0.30
N ILE A 202 -12.61 11.54 -1.42
CA ILE A 202 -13.80 12.39 -1.56
C ILE A 202 -14.39 12.40 -2.98
N SER A 203 -15.67 12.05 -3.06
CA SER A 203 -16.46 12.02 -4.29
C SER A 203 -17.61 13.03 -4.21
N PHE A 204 -17.84 13.80 -5.28
CA PHE A 204 -18.94 14.75 -5.38
C PHE A 204 -19.79 14.45 -6.60
N GLU A 205 -21.12 14.46 -6.44
CA GLU A 205 -22.05 14.25 -7.55
C GLU A 205 -22.35 15.47 -8.41
N SER A 206 -22.23 16.68 -7.86
CA SER A 206 -22.53 17.92 -8.59
C SER A 206 -21.48 19.00 -8.30
N HIS A 207 -21.33 19.98 -9.19
CA HIS A 207 -20.48 21.14 -8.91
C HIS A 207 -21.05 22.04 -7.80
N GLU A 208 -22.38 22.12 -7.69
CA GLU A 208 -23.04 22.92 -6.67
C GLU A 208 -22.81 22.35 -5.25
N ALA A 209 -22.63 21.02 -5.14
CA ALA A 209 -22.15 20.35 -3.95
C ALA A 209 -20.81 20.92 -3.44
N VAL A 210 -19.92 21.19 -4.39
CA VAL A 210 -18.54 21.64 -4.13
C VAL A 210 -18.57 23.11 -3.76
N ASP A 211 -19.16 23.96 -4.59
CA ASP A 211 -19.25 25.40 -4.32
C ASP A 211 -19.87 25.71 -2.95
N SER A 212 -20.95 25.01 -2.57
CA SER A 212 -21.63 25.22 -1.29
C SER A 212 -20.82 24.74 -0.07
N LEU A 213 -19.96 23.73 -0.23
CA LEU A 213 -19.15 23.15 0.83
C LEU A 213 -17.75 23.79 0.93
N LEU A 214 -17.20 24.30 -0.18
CA LEU A 214 -15.93 25.03 -0.22
C LEU A 214 -16.03 26.47 0.27
N ARG A 215 -17.10 27.20 -0.08
CA ARG A 215 -17.21 28.66 0.19
C ARG A 215 -17.37 29.04 1.69
N ASN A 216 -17.34 28.08 2.61
CA ASN A 216 -17.83 28.28 3.98
C ASN A 216 -16.98 27.66 5.12
N ARG A 217 -15.80 27.05 4.91
CA ARG A 217 -15.12 26.30 6.02
C ARG A 217 -13.60 26.30 6.09
N ASP A 218 -13.15 26.41 7.34
CA ASP A 218 -11.92 25.83 7.86
C ASP A 218 -12.02 24.29 7.86
N TRP A 219 -11.62 23.66 6.76
CA TRP A 219 -11.51 22.20 6.67
C TRP A 219 -10.58 21.66 7.77
N PHE A 220 -11.09 20.70 8.54
CA PHE A 220 -10.52 20.14 9.75
C PHE A 220 -10.03 21.20 10.76
N ALA A 221 -10.76 22.33 10.87
CA ALA A 221 -10.33 23.52 11.62
C ALA A 221 -8.91 24.02 11.25
N GLY A 222 -8.50 23.81 10.00
CA GLY A 222 -7.14 24.10 9.51
C GLY A 222 -6.07 23.10 9.97
N TYR A 223 -6.43 22.00 10.65
CA TYR A 223 -5.49 21.12 11.34
C TYR A 223 -5.64 19.63 10.97
N ALA A 224 -4.96 19.24 9.88
CA ALA A 224 -4.70 17.84 9.52
C ALA A 224 -3.20 17.64 9.16
N PRO A 225 -2.25 17.86 10.09
CA PRO A 225 -0.80 17.90 9.81
C PRO A 225 -0.20 16.61 9.25
N ASN A 226 -0.90 15.48 9.42
CA ASN A 226 -0.49 14.17 8.93
C ASN A 226 -1.11 13.80 7.57
N LEU A 227 -1.95 14.67 6.98
CA LEU A 227 -2.62 14.39 5.72
C LEU A 227 -1.58 14.38 4.57
N ARG A 228 -1.36 13.21 3.99
CA ARG A 228 -0.37 12.98 2.91
C ARG A 228 -1.02 12.62 1.58
N ARG A 229 -2.23 12.06 1.60
CA ARG A 229 -2.93 11.58 0.41
C ARG A 229 -4.33 12.15 0.30
N CYS A 230 -4.68 12.66 -0.87
CA CYS A 230 -6.06 12.99 -1.24
C CYS A 230 -6.46 12.29 -2.53
N ASP A 231 -7.52 11.51 -2.50
CA ASP A 231 -8.12 10.96 -3.72
C ASP A 231 -9.43 11.69 -3.99
N PHE A 232 -9.64 12.08 -5.24
CA PHE A 232 -10.77 12.87 -5.70
C PHE A 232 -11.52 12.12 -6.81
N TRP A 233 -12.86 12.16 -6.78
CA TRP A 233 -13.71 11.62 -7.85
C TRP A 233 -14.65 12.71 -8.38
N GLY A 234 -14.60 12.96 -9.69
CA GLY A 234 -15.35 14.01 -10.37
C GLY A 234 -14.77 15.41 -10.13
N VAL A 235 -14.59 15.80 -8.87
CA VAL A 235 -14.15 17.16 -8.49
C VAL A 235 -12.96 17.18 -7.55
N ALA A 236 -11.95 17.99 -7.89
CA ALA A 236 -10.78 18.27 -7.06
C ALA A 236 -10.65 19.77 -6.78
N PHE A 237 -10.14 20.10 -5.60
CA PHE A 237 -10.01 21.46 -5.08
C PHE A 237 -8.81 21.54 -4.11
N TYR A 238 -8.37 22.76 -3.80
CA TYR A 238 -7.32 23.03 -2.83
C TYR A 238 -7.84 23.84 -1.63
N THR A 239 -7.24 23.62 -0.48
CA THR A 239 -7.45 24.37 0.76
C THR A 239 -6.16 24.33 1.58
N PRO A 240 -5.80 25.35 2.37
CA PRO A 240 -4.51 25.39 3.09
C PRO A 240 -4.23 24.18 3.99
N VAL A 241 -5.25 23.50 4.51
CA VAL A 241 -5.07 22.27 5.30
C VAL A 241 -4.52 21.09 4.47
N PHE A 242 -4.61 21.15 3.14
CA PHE A 242 -4.01 20.18 2.22
C PHE A 242 -2.55 20.48 1.87
N ALA A 243 -1.93 21.52 2.44
CA ALA A 243 -0.55 21.91 2.12
C ALA A 243 0.50 20.79 2.38
N SER A 244 0.20 19.83 3.24
CA SER A 244 1.06 18.68 3.57
C SER A 244 0.93 17.47 2.63
N VAL A 245 -0.03 17.50 1.69
CA VAL A 245 -0.35 16.42 0.74
C VAL A 245 0.79 16.26 -0.26
N ARG A 246 1.24 15.01 -0.43
CA ARG A 246 2.33 14.61 -1.34
C ARG A 246 1.88 13.70 -2.47
N THR A 247 0.78 12.97 -2.27
CA THR A 247 0.21 12.03 -3.24
C THR A 247 -1.23 12.38 -3.52
N ALA A 248 -1.64 12.42 -4.78
CA ALA A 248 -3.05 12.56 -5.14
C ALA A 248 -3.47 11.61 -6.25
N TYR A 249 -4.73 11.19 -6.20
CA TYR A 249 -5.41 10.47 -7.27
C TYR A 249 -6.64 11.28 -7.70
N PHE A 250 -6.93 11.30 -8.99
CA PHE A 250 -8.12 11.94 -9.53
C PHE A 250 -8.77 11.09 -10.61
N LEU A 251 -10.00 10.65 -10.35
CA LEU A 251 -10.87 10.08 -11.38
C LEU A 251 -11.63 11.21 -12.09
N ILE A 252 -11.25 11.42 -13.35
CA ILE A 252 -11.85 12.34 -14.30
C ILE A 252 -13.12 11.69 -14.88
N ASP A 253 -14.26 12.34 -14.70
CA ASP A 253 -15.54 11.92 -15.26
C ASP A 253 -16.30 13.13 -15.86
N HIS A 254 -17.59 12.96 -16.16
CA HIS A 254 -18.43 13.99 -16.77
C HIS A 254 -18.65 15.24 -15.87
N ARG A 255 -18.31 15.16 -14.58
CA ARG A 255 -18.36 16.23 -13.57
C ARG A 255 -17.00 16.94 -13.45
N SER A 256 -15.98 16.48 -14.18
CA SER A 256 -14.64 17.05 -14.12
C SER A 256 -14.46 18.21 -15.09
N ARG A 257 -13.94 19.32 -14.56
CA ARG A 257 -13.52 20.49 -15.33
C ARG A 257 -12.02 20.62 -15.35
N LEU A 258 -11.52 21.37 -16.33
CA LEU A 258 -10.10 21.70 -16.47
C LEU A 258 -9.53 22.41 -15.22
N GLU A 259 -10.35 23.21 -14.53
CA GLU A 259 -9.96 23.89 -13.30
C GLU A 259 -9.54 22.91 -12.18
N HIS A 260 -10.23 21.78 -12.02
CA HIS A 260 -9.86 20.74 -11.04
C HIS A 260 -8.46 20.15 -11.32
N ILE A 261 -8.14 19.97 -12.60
CA ILE A 261 -6.85 19.43 -13.04
C ILE A 261 -5.75 20.47 -12.84
N ARG A 262 -6.03 21.74 -13.15
CA ARG A 262 -5.10 22.86 -12.89
C ARG A 262 -4.78 22.98 -11.41
N VAL A 263 -5.79 22.87 -10.54
CA VAL A 263 -5.62 22.88 -9.08
C VAL A 263 -4.64 21.79 -8.65
N LEU A 264 -4.87 20.54 -9.06
CA LEU A 264 -3.98 19.41 -8.74
C LEU A 264 -2.56 19.59 -9.31
N MET A 265 -2.44 20.08 -10.55
CA MET A 265 -1.15 20.26 -11.21
C MET A 265 -0.30 21.41 -10.64
N SER A 266 -0.91 22.44 -10.04
CA SER A 266 -0.21 23.70 -9.75
C SER A 266 -0.45 24.34 -8.37
N GLU A 267 -1.53 24.02 -7.65
CA GLU A 267 -1.87 24.71 -6.39
C GLU A 267 -1.40 23.97 -5.14
N PHE A 268 -1.20 22.65 -5.20
CA PHE A 268 -0.72 21.86 -4.06
C PHE A 268 0.81 22.06 -3.87
N PRO A 269 1.25 22.68 -2.76
CA PRO A 269 2.63 23.15 -2.60
C PRO A 269 3.65 22.04 -2.25
N CYS A 270 3.19 20.80 -2.04
CA CYS A 270 4.05 19.66 -1.68
C CYS A 270 3.73 18.39 -2.51
N LEU A 271 2.95 18.50 -3.59
CA LEU A 271 2.54 17.34 -4.39
C LEU A 271 3.72 16.77 -5.19
N GLU A 272 4.20 15.60 -4.79
CA GLU A 272 5.31 14.88 -5.39
C GLU A 272 4.84 13.86 -6.44
N ALA A 273 3.63 13.31 -6.25
CA ALA A 273 3.04 12.22 -7.03
C ALA A 273 1.55 12.45 -7.35
N LEU A 274 1.15 12.38 -8.63
CA LEU A 274 -0.23 12.54 -9.08
C LEU A 274 -0.65 11.39 -10.01
N SER A 275 -1.81 10.80 -9.80
CA SER A 275 -2.44 9.89 -10.77
C SER A 275 -3.72 10.49 -11.32
N LEU A 276 -3.81 10.57 -12.64
CA LEU A 276 -5.01 10.96 -13.39
C LEU A 276 -5.53 9.74 -14.15
N GLU A 277 -6.79 9.41 -13.94
CA GLU A 277 -7.51 8.32 -14.61
C GLU A 277 -8.85 8.85 -15.10
N LYS A 278 -9.35 8.36 -16.23
CA LYS A 278 -10.50 8.91 -16.94
C LYS A 278 -11.58 7.85 -17.10
N GLY A 279 -12.58 7.91 -16.23
CA GLY A 279 -13.68 6.95 -16.13
C GLY A 279 -14.77 7.09 -17.20
N GLY A 280 -14.70 8.07 -18.10
CA GLY A 280 -15.74 8.29 -19.12
C GLY A 280 -15.42 9.31 -20.20
N LEU A 281 -16.41 9.58 -21.06
CA LEU A 281 -16.35 10.61 -22.10
C LEU A 281 -16.12 12.00 -21.46
N PRO A 282 -15.05 12.72 -21.82
CA PRO A 282 -14.79 14.04 -21.27
C PRO A 282 -15.53 15.11 -22.07
N SER A 283 -15.64 16.31 -21.50
CA SER A 283 -15.83 17.53 -22.27
C SER A 283 -14.70 17.73 -23.30
N ALA A 284 -14.92 18.61 -24.28
CA ALA A 284 -14.00 18.86 -25.40
C ALA A 284 -12.53 19.09 -24.96
N PRO A 285 -11.54 18.68 -25.77
CA PRO A 285 -10.12 18.84 -25.43
C PRO A 285 -9.78 20.30 -25.11
N SER A 286 -9.05 20.49 -24.00
CA SER A 286 -8.56 21.82 -23.63
C SER A 286 -7.57 22.33 -24.66
N THR A 287 -7.66 23.61 -25.01
CA THR A 287 -6.66 24.32 -25.84
C THR A 287 -5.72 25.21 -25.02
N SER A 288 -5.99 25.41 -23.72
CA SER A 288 -5.12 26.23 -22.86
C SER A 288 -3.99 25.40 -22.24
N PRO A 289 -2.76 25.94 -22.14
CA PRO A 289 -1.66 25.27 -21.46
C PRO A 289 -1.95 25.08 -19.97
N LEU A 290 -1.60 23.91 -19.45
CA LEU A 290 -1.74 23.56 -18.04
C LEU A 290 -0.38 23.72 -17.35
N PRO A 291 -0.24 24.63 -16.36
CA PRO A 291 1.01 24.77 -15.61
C PRO A 291 1.22 23.55 -14.72
N VAL A 292 2.46 23.05 -14.68
CA VAL A 292 2.88 21.92 -13.83
C VAL A 292 3.79 22.43 -12.72
N SER A 293 3.51 22.02 -11.49
CA SER A 293 4.35 22.34 -10.33
C SER A 293 5.74 21.72 -10.47
N PRO A 294 6.84 22.47 -10.21
CA PRO A 294 8.21 21.93 -10.29
C PRO A 294 8.52 20.88 -9.21
N ILE A 295 7.61 20.70 -8.23
CA ILE A 295 7.71 19.68 -7.18
C ILE A 295 7.10 18.34 -7.66
N LEU A 296 6.22 18.36 -8.67
CA LEU A 296 5.58 17.17 -9.20
C LEU A 296 6.60 16.31 -9.95
N SER A 297 7.12 15.30 -9.26
CA SER A 297 8.17 14.42 -9.76
C SER A 297 7.63 13.17 -10.45
N ARG A 298 6.42 12.72 -10.10
CA ARG A 298 5.83 11.48 -10.61
C ARG A 298 4.38 11.69 -11.06
N LEU A 299 4.04 11.26 -12.28
CA LEU A 299 2.73 11.41 -12.87
C LEU A 299 2.27 10.09 -13.50
N TRP A 300 1.09 9.61 -13.12
CA TRP A 300 0.42 8.47 -13.76
C TRP A 300 -0.75 8.97 -14.61
N LEU A 301 -0.87 8.46 -15.81
CA LEU A 301 -1.89 8.83 -16.78
C LEU A 301 -2.46 7.57 -17.43
N ASP A 302 -3.69 7.62 -17.92
CA ASP A 302 -4.15 6.71 -18.97
C ASP A 302 -4.00 7.36 -20.37
N GLN A 303 -4.14 6.57 -21.42
CA GLN A 303 -4.07 7.04 -22.82
C GLN A 303 -5.07 8.17 -23.08
N ALA A 304 -6.31 8.00 -22.60
CA ALA A 304 -7.40 8.91 -22.86
C ALA A 304 -7.20 10.28 -22.18
N THR A 305 -6.41 10.33 -21.10
CA THR A 305 -5.96 11.52 -20.38
C THR A 305 -4.84 12.23 -21.15
N VAL A 306 -3.84 11.49 -21.65
CA VAL A 306 -2.79 12.06 -22.52
C VAL A 306 -3.39 12.75 -23.74
N GLU A 307 -4.33 12.08 -24.41
CA GLU A 307 -5.02 12.61 -25.60
C GLU A 307 -5.85 13.87 -25.28
N ALA A 308 -6.47 13.93 -24.09
CA ALA A 308 -7.26 15.08 -23.66
C ALA A 308 -6.42 16.30 -23.25
N PHE A 309 -5.19 16.08 -22.76
CA PHE A 309 -4.32 17.13 -22.19
C PHE A 309 -3.00 17.30 -22.96
N SER A 310 -3.10 17.34 -24.30
CA SER A 310 -1.95 17.44 -25.20
C SER A 310 -1.10 18.72 -25.09
N HIS A 311 -1.50 19.68 -24.25
CA HIS A 311 -0.77 20.94 -23.95
C HIS A 311 -0.16 20.98 -22.54
N VAL A 312 -0.09 19.84 -21.84
CA VAL A 312 0.72 19.70 -20.62
C VAL A 312 2.18 19.55 -21.03
N ASP A 313 3.07 20.31 -20.40
CA ASP A 313 4.51 20.10 -20.48
C ASP A 313 4.91 18.90 -19.61
N TYR A 314 4.85 17.70 -20.20
CA TYR A 314 5.26 16.47 -19.54
C TYR A 314 6.78 16.39 -19.30
N ASP A 315 7.59 17.22 -19.97
CA ASP A 315 9.05 17.17 -19.92
C ASP A 315 9.58 17.78 -18.62
N SER A 316 8.81 18.69 -18.02
CA SER A 316 8.99 19.16 -16.65
C SER A 316 8.87 18.06 -15.57
N VAL A 317 8.17 16.95 -15.87
CA VAL A 317 7.95 15.84 -14.92
C VAL A 317 9.01 14.76 -15.10
N ARG A 318 9.70 14.41 -14.01
CA ARG A 318 10.77 13.38 -14.02
C ARG A 318 10.26 12.01 -14.43
N HIS A 319 9.22 11.51 -13.78
CA HIS A 319 8.70 10.16 -14.01
C HIS A 319 7.26 10.22 -14.51
N VAL A 320 7.00 9.77 -15.74
CA VAL A 320 5.63 9.65 -16.28
C VAL A 320 5.34 8.19 -16.56
N THR A 321 4.21 7.67 -16.06
CA THR A 321 3.79 6.28 -16.23
C THR A 321 2.42 6.20 -16.89
N LEU A 322 2.32 5.49 -18.01
CA LEU A 322 1.06 5.21 -18.69
C LEU A 322 0.48 3.89 -18.15
N ARG A 323 -0.67 3.98 -17.47
CA ARG A 323 -1.40 2.85 -16.87
C ARG A 323 -2.19 2.06 -17.92
N SER A 324 -2.60 2.69 -19.02
CA SER A 324 -3.22 2.00 -20.15
C SER A 324 -2.26 1.02 -20.80
N ARG A 325 -2.81 -0.11 -21.28
CA ARG A 325 -2.14 -0.91 -22.29
C ARG A 325 -2.31 -0.22 -23.64
N LEU A 326 -1.22 0.01 -24.35
CA LEU A 326 -1.18 0.72 -25.63
C LEU A 326 -1.25 -0.26 -26.80
N PRO A 327 -1.97 0.07 -27.88
CA PRO A 327 -1.90 -0.70 -29.12
C PRO A 327 -0.56 -0.51 -29.84
N ILE A 328 -0.27 -1.43 -30.75
CA ILE A 328 0.81 -1.31 -31.75
C ILE A 328 0.13 -1.04 -33.10
N PRO A 329 0.56 -0.02 -33.88
CA PRO A 329 1.60 0.97 -33.57
C PRO A 329 1.19 1.97 -32.48
N ILE A 330 2.17 2.49 -31.74
CA ILE A 330 1.95 3.43 -30.63
C ILE A 330 1.31 4.74 -31.16
N PRO A 331 0.18 5.21 -30.60
CA PRO A 331 -0.51 6.41 -31.07
C PRO A 331 0.35 7.68 -31.03
N ALA A 332 0.22 8.56 -32.04
CA ALA A 332 1.02 9.78 -32.16
C ALA A 332 0.89 10.75 -30.96
N ALA A 333 -0.25 10.76 -30.25
CA ALA A 333 -0.42 11.52 -29.02
C ALA A 333 0.50 11.02 -27.90
N ILE A 334 0.70 9.69 -27.80
CA ILE A 334 1.59 9.06 -26.83
C ILE A 334 3.06 9.24 -27.22
N GLN A 335 3.38 9.18 -28.50
CA GLN A 335 4.76 9.37 -28.99
C GLN A 335 5.37 10.70 -28.52
N ARG A 336 4.56 11.76 -28.32
CA ARG A 336 5.01 13.07 -27.80
C ARG A 336 5.54 13.02 -26.37
N ILE A 337 5.13 12.04 -25.56
CA ILE A 337 5.63 11.86 -24.17
C ILE A 337 6.98 11.12 -24.17
N ILE A 338 7.28 10.38 -25.24
CA ILE A 338 8.52 9.62 -25.40
C ILE A 338 9.64 10.61 -25.77
N LEU A 339 10.37 11.05 -24.74
CA LEU A 339 11.54 11.92 -24.88
C LEU A 339 12.58 11.31 -25.85
N GLN A 340 13.10 12.14 -26.75
CA GLN A 340 14.16 11.80 -27.70
C GLN A 340 15.37 12.74 -27.52
N PRO A 341 16.62 12.25 -27.66
CA PRO A 341 17.01 10.86 -27.94
C PRO A 341 16.84 9.92 -26.74
N ILE A 342 16.46 8.67 -26.98
CA ILE A 342 16.41 7.65 -25.93
C ILE A 342 17.83 7.17 -25.61
N LEU A 343 18.33 7.45 -24.41
CA LEU A 343 19.60 6.91 -23.96
C LEU A 343 19.45 5.45 -23.54
N THR A 344 18.47 5.16 -22.68
CA THR A 344 18.24 3.82 -22.12
C THR A 344 16.82 3.34 -22.38
N LEU A 345 16.65 2.09 -22.81
CA LEU A 345 15.36 1.40 -22.91
C LEU A 345 15.42 0.06 -22.14
N ASP A 346 14.63 -0.07 -21.07
CA ASP A 346 14.44 -1.36 -20.40
C ASP A 346 13.11 -1.99 -20.85
N ILE A 347 13.19 -3.27 -21.21
CA ILE A 347 12.08 -4.08 -21.70
C ILE A 347 11.84 -5.19 -20.69
N TYR A 348 10.65 -5.21 -20.09
CA TYR A 348 10.23 -6.24 -19.14
C TYR A 348 8.97 -6.95 -19.64
N LEU A 349 9.09 -8.27 -19.81
CA LEU A 349 8.06 -9.12 -20.39
C LEU A 349 7.17 -9.71 -19.27
N GLN A 350 5.88 -9.40 -19.30
CA GLN A 350 4.92 -9.93 -18.32
C GLN A 350 4.27 -11.21 -18.85
N ALA A 351 4.48 -12.31 -18.15
CA ALA A 351 3.73 -13.55 -18.34
C ALA A 351 2.55 -13.64 -17.36
N SER A 352 1.45 -14.26 -17.77
CA SER A 352 0.28 -14.49 -16.92
C SER A 352 -0.16 -15.96 -16.92
N GLY A 353 -0.50 -16.49 -15.75
CA GLY A 353 -1.04 -17.85 -15.59
C GLY A 353 0.02 -18.96 -15.50
N ARG A 354 -0.43 -20.23 -15.57
CA ARG A 354 0.44 -21.42 -15.46
C ARG A 354 1.18 -21.78 -16.75
N ILE A 355 0.81 -21.18 -17.88
CA ILE A 355 1.48 -21.33 -19.17
C ILE A 355 2.14 -19.97 -19.46
N PRO A 356 3.46 -19.90 -19.72
CA PRO A 356 4.13 -18.65 -20.03
C PRO A 356 3.74 -18.17 -21.44
N ILE A 357 2.65 -17.43 -21.52
CA ILE A 357 2.25 -16.60 -22.66
C ILE A 357 2.52 -15.16 -22.24
N VAL A 358 3.21 -14.39 -23.10
CA VAL A 358 3.38 -12.95 -22.90
C VAL A 358 1.99 -12.31 -22.96
N GLN A 359 1.59 -11.64 -21.88
CA GLN A 359 0.33 -10.92 -21.81
C GLN A 359 0.51 -9.44 -22.15
N SER A 360 1.68 -8.91 -21.83
CA SER A 360 2.02 -7.49 -22.02
C SER A 360 3.52 -7.29 -21.98
N VAL A 361 3.98 -6.21 -22.62
CA VAL A 361 5.38 -5.77 -22.59
C VAL A 361 5.44 -4.42 -21.90
N MET A 362 6.06 -4.38 -20.73
CA MET A 362 6.37 -3.13 -20.03
C MET A 362 7.68 -2.56 -20.55
N LEU A 363 7.67 -1.27 -20.84
CA LEU A 363 8.80 -0.55 -21.41
C LEU A 363 9.10 0.66 -20.54
N ARG A 364 10.39 0.88 -20.24
CA ARG A 364 10.89 2.07 -19.56
C ARG A 364 11.94 2.75 -20.43
N THR A 365 11.67 3.95 -20.92
CA THR A 365 12.69 4.79 -21.57
C THR A 365 13.27 5.81 -20.60
N SER A 366 14.51 6.24 -20.83
CA SER A 366 15.08 7.45 -20.23
C SER A 366 15.90 8.24 -21.25
N HIS A 367 15.74 9.56 -21.23
CA HIS A 367 16.48 10.52 -22.06
C HIS A 367 17.67 11.14 -21.31
N VAL A 368 17.54 11.30 -19.99
CA VAL A 368 18.62 11.72 -19.08
C VAL A 368 18.43 11.02 -17.74
N GLN A 369 19.51 10.89 -16.96
CA GLN A 369 19.48 10.25 -15.66
C GLN A 369 18.41 10.87 -14.76
N GLY A 370 17.50 10.03 -14.24
CA GLY A 370 16.38 10.46 -13.39
C GLY A 370 15.11 10.87 -14.14
N TYR A 371 15.09 10.96 -15.47
CA TYR A 371 13.89 11.25 -16.25
C TYR A 371 13.43 10.02 -17.04
N THR A 372 12.35 9.37 -16.57
CA THR A 372 11.86 8.10 -17.12
C THR A 372 10.44 8.19 -17.64
N ARG A 373 10.15 7.49 -18.73
CA ARG A 373 8.79 7.21 -19.20
C ARG A 373 8.53 5.72 -19.10
N VAL A 374 7.43 5.32 -18.47
CA VAL A 374 7.01 3.92 -18.35
C VAL A 374 5.68 3.74 -19.06
N PHE A 375 5.53 2.67 -19.84
CA PHE A 375 4.29 2.35 -20.54
C PHE A 375 4.19 0.85 -20.78
N THR A 376 2.97 0.37 -20.99
CA THR A 376 2.68 -1.06 -21.20
C THR A 376 2.07 -1.24 -22.59
N LEU A 377 2.55 -2.21 -23.37
CA LEU A 377 1.92 -2.59 -24.63
C LEU A 377 0.95 -3.77 -24.39
N SER A 378 -0.25 -3.65 -24.93
CA SER A 378 -1.26 -4.73 -24.98
C SER A 378 -1.00 -5.69 -26.13
N ASP A 379 -1.55 -6.90 -25.99
CA ASP A 379 -1.92 -7.78 -27.10
C ASP A 379 -0.79 -8.01 -28.12
N VAL A 380 0.44 -8.15 -27.61
CA VAL A 380 1.56 -8.69 -28.37
C VAL A 380 1.27 -10.17 -28.58
N LEU A 381 0.58 -10.49 -29.67
CA LEU A 381 0.46 -11.86 -30.15
C LEU A 381 1.87 -12.40 -30.40
N ILE A 382 2.03 -13.71 -30.29
CA ILE A 382 3.35 -14.38 -30.44
C ILE A 382 3.97 -14.10 -31.82
N ASP A 383 3.13 -13.76 -32.80
CA ASP A 383 3.49 -13.43 -34.18
C ASP A 383 3.56 -11.92 -34.49
N ASP A 384 3.11 -11.03 -33.59
CA ASP A 384 3.20 -9.57 -33.77
C ASP A 384 4.61 -9.09 -33.36
N PRO A 385 5.46 -8.68 -34.31
CA PRO A 385 6.84 -8.43 -33.99
C PRO A 385 6.99 -7.04 -33.34
N LEU A 386 7.69 -6.99 -32.21
CA LEU A 386 8.15 -5.71 -31.61
C LEU A 386 8.98 -4.87 -32.62
N ARG A 387 9.41 -5.50 -33.73
CA ARG A 387 9.97 -4.89 -34.94
C ARG A 387 9.26 -3.63 -35.43
N ASP A 388 7.95 -3.59 -35.37
CA ASP A 388 7.19 -2.47 -35.97
C ASP A 388 7.19 -1.21 -35.07
N ILE A 389 7.80 -1.30 -33.88
CA ILE A 389 7.90 -0.19 -32.93
C ILE A 389 9.16 0.64 -33.21
N THR A 390 9.12 1.39 -34.31
CA THR A 390 10.24 2.22 -34.80
C THR A 390 10.64 3.38 -33.89
N VAL A 391 9.74 3.85 -33.00
CA VAL A 391 10.00 4.97 -32.09
C VAL A 391 11.15 4.71 -31.08
N PHE A 392 11.62 3.47 -30.97
CA PHE A 392 12.77 3.08 -30.13
C PHE A 392 14.07 2.83 -30.90
N ALA A 393 14.09 2.99 -32.24
CA ALA A 393 15.26 2.67 -33.07
C ALA A 393 16.55 3.41 -32.66
N ASP A 394 16.41 4.59 -32.05
CA ASP A 394 17.52 5.43 -31.58
C ASP A 394 18.05 5.09 -30.18
N ALA A 395 17.49 4.08 -29.49
CA ALA A 395 17.92 3.70 -28.15
C ALA A 395 19.38 3.24 -28.09
N THR A 396 20.21 3.90 -27.26
CA THR A 396 21.67 3.63 -27.23
C THR A 396 22.09 2.50 -26.28
N GLU A 397 21.37 2.30 -25.18
CA GLU A 397 21.54 1.18 -24.25
C GLU A 397 20.19 0.48 -24.07
N VAL A 398 20.14 -0.85 -24.19
CA VAL A 398 18.90 -1.63 -23.99
C VAL A 398 19.10 -2.73 -22.97
N SER A 399 18.15 -2.86 -22.05
CA SER A 399 18.00 -4.00 -21.13
C SER A 399 16.80 -4.83 -21.54
N LEU A 400 16.92 -6.16 -21.59
CA LEU A 400 15.82 -7.07 -21.86
C LEU A 400 15.72 -8.12 -20.76
N HIS A 401 14.60 -8.11 -20.04
CA HIS A 401 14.29 -9.05 -18.97
C HIS A 401 13.44 -10.21 -19.48
N ASN A 402 13.81 -11.43 -19.10
CA ASN A 402 13.10 -12.66 -19.42
C ASN A 402 12.90 -12.93 -20.93
N PRO A 403 13.93 -12.79 -21.79
CA PRO A 403 13.81 -12.94 -23.25
C PRO A 403 13.34 -14.34 -23.71
N HIS A 404 13.36 -15.32 -22.81
CA HIS A 404 12.77 -16.64 -23.07
C HIS A 404 11.24 -16.59 -23.25
N LEU A 405 10.57 -15.55 -22.76
CA LEU A 405 9.13 -15.37 -22.91
C LEU A 405 8.73 -14.96 -24.34
N LEU A 406 9.62 -14.32 -25.11
CA LEU A 406 9.32 -13.87 -26.49
C LEU A 406 9.12 -15.01 -27.48
N ARG A 407 9.61 -16.22 -27.18
CA ARG A 407 9.58 -17.39 -28.09
C ARG A 407 10.20 -17.09 -29.46
N ASP A 408 9.38 -16.89 -30.48
CA ASP A 408 9.77 -16.59 -31.87
C ASP A 408 9.67 -15.10 -32.22
N ALA A 409 9.10 -14.27 -31.35
CA ALA A 409 9.01 -12.82 -31.54
C ALA A 409 10.40 -12.17 -31.55
N THR A 410 10.59 -11.22 -32.46
CA THR A 410 11.88 -10.56 -32.72
C THR A 410 11.90 -9.14 -32.14
N LEU A 411 13.07 -8.70 -31.70
CA LEU A 411 13.27 -7.32 -31.25
C LEU A 411 13.21 -6.34 -32.44
N PRO A 412 12.90 -5.05 -32.21
CA PRO A 412 13.18 -4.02 -33.20
C PRO A 412 14.65 -3.95 -33.59
N SER A 413 14.89 -3.53 -34.82
CA SER A 413 16.21 -3.12 -35.27
C SER A 413 16.55 -1.81 -34.54
N LEU A 414 17.58 -1.86 -33.70
CA LEU A 414 18.00 -0.75 -32.86
C LEU A 414 19.31 -0.21 -33.45
N LEU A 415 19.16 0.69 -34.42
CA LEU A 415 20.27 1.14 -35.27
C LEU A 415 21.33 1.91 -34.47
N SER A 416 20.93 2.64 -33.44
CA SER A 416 21.83 3.41 -32.57
C SER A 416 22.35 2.63 -31.35
N LEU A 417 21.99 1.34 -31.21
CA LEU A 417 22.32 0.51 -30.05
C LEU A 417 23.83 0.30 -29.92
N ARG A 418 24.39 0.64 -28.76
CA ARG A 418 25.80 0.41 -28.40
C ARG A 418 25.97 -0.68 -27.35
N ARG A 419 25.05 -0.78 -26.39
CA ARG A 419 25.09 -1.77 -25.29
C ARG A 419 23.77 -2.51 -25.17
N LEU A 420 23.81 -3.84 -25.19
CA LEU A 420 22.66 -4.70 -24.93
C LEU A 420 22.88 -5.53 -23.66
N THR A 421 21.92 -5.54 -22.74
CA THR A 421 21.92 -6.34 -21.52
C THR A 421 20.77 -7.33 -21.53
N LEU A 422 21.04 -8.63 -21.42
CA LEU A 422 20.04 -9.70 -21.38
C LEU A 422 19.99 -10.33 -19.99
N TYR A 423 18.82 -10.34 -19.34
CA TYR A 423 18.60 -11.02 -18.06
C TYR A 423 17.88 -12.36 -18.31
N VAL A 424 18.59 -13.48 -18.10
CA VAL A 424 18.17 -14.84 -18.49
C VAL A 424 18.14 -15.78 -17.28
N SER A 425 17.05 -16.52 -17.09
CA SER A 425 16.87 -17.39 -15.91
C SER A 425 17.36 -18.83 -16.11
N SER A 426 17.40 -19.34 -17.34
CA SER A 426 17.79 -20.74 -17.62
C SER A 426 18.31 -21.01 -19.04
N ALA A 427 17.67 -20.44 -20.07
CA ALA A 427 17.99 -20.72 -21.47
C ALA A 427 18.37 -19.45 -22.25
N LEU A 428 19.37 -19.60 -23.11
CA LEU A 428 19.77 -18.61 -24.11
C LEU A 428 18.87 -18.76 -25.36
N THR A 429 18.04 -17.75 -25.63
CA THR A 429 17.05 -17.78 -26.73
C THR A 429 17.46 -16.96 -27.94
N ASN A 430 16.89 -17.28 -29.10
CA ASN A 430 17.21 -16.68 -30.40
C ASN A 430 16.63 -15.27 -30.62
N VAL A 431 16.49 -14.50 -29.54
CA VAL A 431 15.79 -13.23 -29.47
C VAL A 431 16.41 -12.11 -30.34
N LEU A 432 17.66 -12.31 -30.78
CA LEU A 432 18.39 -11.39 -31.66
C LEU A 432 18.23 -11.70 -33.15
N ARG A 433 17.53 -12.79 -33.51
CA ARG A 433 17.37 -13.22 -34.90
C ARG A 433 16.39 -12.29 -35.64
N GLY A 434 16.80 -11.77 -36.79
CA GLY A 434 15.94 -10.91 -37.63
C GLY A 434 15.94 -9.42 -37.26
N SER A 435 16.69 -9.04 -36.23
CA SER A 435 16.90 -7.66 -35.78
C SER A 435 18.29 -7.16 -36.20
N GLU A 436 18.42 -5.89 -36.58
CA GLU A 436 19.71 -5.30 -36.96
C GLU A 436 20.30 -4.45 -35.83
N PHE A 437 21.58 -4.67 -35.52
CA PHE A 437 22.32 -3.99 -34.45
C PHE A 437 23.71 -3.50 -34.95
N PRO A 438 23.78 -2.63 -35.97
CA PRO A 438 25.03 -2.28 -36.66
C PRO A 438 26.03 -1.51 -35.78
N ASN A 439 25.61 -0.92 -34.66
CA ASN A 439 26.48 -0.15 -33.77
C ASN A 439 26.78 -0.83 -32.43
N LEU A 440 26.36 -2.09 -32.24
CA LEU A 440 26.51 -2.82 -30.98
C LEU A 440 28.00 -3.05 -30.65
N GLN A 441 28.47 -2.48 -29.54
CA GLN A 441 29.84 -2.57 -29.05
C GLN A 441 29.98 -3.58 -27.90
N GLU A 442 28.97 -3.67 -27.02
CA GLU A 442 28.99 -4.53 -25.83
C GLU A 442 27.67 -5.32 -25.68
N LEU A 443 27.80 -6.64 -25.48
CA LEU A 443 26.72 -7.55 -25.10
C LEU A 443 26.99 -8.06 -23.68
N ILE A 444 26.05 -7.80 -22.78
CA ILE A 444 26.08 -8.26 -21.39
C ILE A 444 24.98 -9.32 -21.22
N ILE A 445 25.34 -10.51 -20.72
CA ILE A 445 24.40 -11.58 -20.40
C ILE A 445 24.47 -11.86 -18.90
N ILE A 446 23.35 -11.63 -18.23
CA ILE A 446 23.20 -11.76 -16.78
C ILE A 446 22.29 -12.94 -16.50
N PHE A 447 22.86 -13.99 -15.91
CA PHE A 447 22.08 -15.14 -15.48
C PHE A 447 21.40 -14.83 -14.14
N THR A 448 20.08 -14.68 -14.17
CA THR A 448 19.24 -14.54 -12.98
C THR A 448 19.01 -15.91 -12.35
N ARG A 449 18.68 -15.95 -11.06
CA ARG A 449 18.47 -17.21 -10.35
C ARG A 449 17.42 -17.11 -9.25
N ALA A 450 16.67 -18.19 -9.05
CA ALA A 450 15.77 -18.34 -7.91
C ALA A 450 16.56 -18.37 -6.58
N PRO A 451 15.97 -17.95 -5.45
CA PRO A 451 16.57 -18.13 -4.14
C PRO A 451 16.88 -19.62 -3.87
N GLY A 452 18.12 -19.91 -3.50
CA GLY A 452 18.56 -21.27 -3.16
C GLY A 452 18.99 -22.17 -4.32
N SER A 453 18.89 -21.74 -5.59
CA SER A 453 19.37 -22.54 -6.72
C SER A 453 20.90 -22.51 -6.87
N ALA A 454 21.45 -23.53 -7.53
CA ALA A 454 22.86 -23.62 -7.89
C ALA A 454 23.26 -22.53 -8.90
N HIS A 455 24.57 -22.26 -9.00
CA HIS A 455 25.08 -21.36 -10.04
C HIS A 455 24.93 -22.01 -11.43
N PRO A 456 24.26 -21.35 -12.40
CA PRO A 456 24.09 -21.89 -13.74
C PRO A 456 25.42 -21.98 -14.51
N SER A 457 25.41 -22.81 -15.55
CA SER A 457 26.50 -22.97 -16.51
C SER A 457 25.95 -22.86 -17.93
N CYS A 458 26.66 -22.18 -18.82
CA CYS A 458 26.31 -22.08 -20.24
C CYS A 458 27.47 -22.60 -21.12
N HIS A 459 27.17 -23.21 -22.26
CA HIS A 459 28.21 -23.63 -23.20
C HIS A 459 28.59 -22.47 -24.13
N ALA A 460 29.87 -22.41 -24.52
CA ALA A 460 30.34 -21.44 -25.51
C ALA A 460 29.59 -21.56 -26.86
N GLN A 461 29.11 -22.75 -27.20
CA GLN A 461 28.30 -22.99 -28.41
C GLN A 461 26.97 -22.20 -28.39
N ASP A 462 26.33 -22.07 -27.23
CA ASP A 462 25.07 -21.33 -27.08
C ASP A 462 25.32 -19.81 -27.26
N LEU A 463 26.46 -19.33 -26.75
CA LEU A 463 26.92 -17.95 -26.94
C LEU A 463 27.21 -17.65 -28.42
N VAL A 464 27.87 -18.57 -29.14
CA VAL A 464 28.07 -18.46 -30.60
C VAL A 464 26.75 -18.43 -31.35
N HIS A 465 25.75 -19.19 -30.89
CA HIS A 465 24.43 -19.21 -31.52
C HIS A 465 23.70 -17.87 -31.37
N ILE A 466 23.70 -17.28 -30.18
CA ILE A 466 23.17 -15.92 -29.93
C ILE A 466 23.93 -14.85 -30.70
N LEU A 467 25.26 -14.94 -30.83
CA LEU A 467 26.07 -13.96 -31.55
C LEU A 467 25.95 -14.07 -33.07
N ARG A 468 25.36 -15.14 -33.61
CA ARG A 468 25.27 -15.38 -35.07
C ARG A 468 24.63 -14.24 -35.88
N PRO A 469 23.55 -13.58 -35.43
CA PRO A 469 22.93 -12.44 -36.13
C PRO A 469 23.76 -11.15 -36.08
N ILE A 470 24.75 -11.06 -35.18
CA ILE A 470 25.60 -9.88 -35.06
C ILE A 470 26.76 -10.00 -36.05
N TYR A 471 26.82 -9.06 -37.00
CA TYR A 471 27.79 -9.07 -38.10
C TYR A 471 29.19 -8.59 -37.73
N GLN A 472 29.38 -8.01 -36.55
CA GLN A 472 30.65 -7.43 -36.08
C GLN A 472 31.13 -8.05 -34.77
N THR A 473 32.40 -7.80 -34.41
CA THR A 473 32.95 -8.27 -33.15
C THR A 473 32.48 -7.40 -31.98
N VAL A 474 32.05 -8.03 -30.89
CA VAL A 474 31.53 -7.33 -29.70
C VAL A 474 32.32 -7.67 -28.44
N GLN A 475 32.31 -6.77 -27.46
CA GLN A 475 32.74 -7.11 -26.11
C GLN A 475 31.64 -7.95 -25.45
N LEU A 476 31.97 -9.14 -24.95
CA LEU A 476 31.02 -10.05 -24.31
C LEU A 476 31.28 -10.13 -22.80
N VAL A 477 30.28 -9.81 -21.99
CA VAL A 477 30.32 -9.89 -20.52
C VAL A 477 29.29 -10.88 -20.01
N ILE A 478 29.74 -11.95 -19.36
CA ILE A 478 28.88 -12.98 -18.76
C ILE A 478 28.87 -12.82 -17.24
N ARG A 479 27.70 -12.73 -16.62
CA ARG A 479 27.52 -12.58 -15.17
C ARG A 479 26.66 -13.68 -14.59
N GLY A 480 27.05 -14.19 -13.42
CA GLY A 480 26.25 -15.16 -12.64
C GLY A 480 26.28 -16.60 -13.13
N ALA A 481 26.97 -16.89 -14.25
CA ALA A 481 27.18 -18.24 -14.76
C ALA A 481 28.66 -18.54 -15.02
N ASN A 482 29.00 -19.83 -14.97
CA ASN A 482 30.27 -20.34 -15.51
C ASN A 482 30.11 -20.62 -17.02
N VAL A 483 31.13 -20.30 -17.82
CA VAL A 483 31.16 -20.66 -19.25
C VAL A 483 31.96 -21.96 -19.42
N ILE A 484 31.35 -22.95 -20.05
CA ILE A 484 32.00 -24.20 -20.46
C ILE A 484 32.64 -23.95 -21.84
N GLU A 485 33.90 -24.34 -22.00
CA GLU A 485 34.71 -24.16 -23.22
C GLU A 485 34.85 -22.70 -23.73
N PRO A 486 35.18 -21.71 -22.89
CA PRO A 486 35.28 -20.29 -23.30
C PRO A 486 36.39 -20.01 -24.34
N GLY A 487 37.24 -21.00 -24.64
CA GLY A 487 38.28 -20.94 -25.67
C GLY A 487 37.84 -21.30 -27.08
N LEU A 488 36.57 -21.68 -27.30
CA LEU A 488 36.01 -22.10 -28.59
C LEU A 488 36.37 -21.10 -29.72
N SER A 489 36.91 -21.62 -30.84
CA SER A 489 37.35 -20.82 -32.00
C SER A 489 36.28 -19.87 -32.51
N ASP A 490 35.06 -20.39 -32.63
CA ASP A 490 33.92 -19.72 -33.22
C ASP A 490 33.39 -18.59 -32.32
N LEU A 491 33.63 -18.69 -31.01
CA LEU A 491 33.37 -17.60 -30.07
C LEU A 491 34.42 -16.50 -30.23
N ARG A 492 35.71 -16.88 -30.32
CA ARG A 492 36.83 -15.94 -30.48
C ARG A 492 36.78 -15.12 -31.77
N THR A 493 36.20 -15.65 -32.85
CA THR A 493 36.02 -14.87 -34.10
C THR A 493 34.84 -13.88 -34.02
N ARG A 494 33.98 -13.98 -33.01
CA ARG A 494 32.80 -13.13 -32.80
C ARG A 494 32.94 -12.12 -31.66
N VAL A 495 33.93 -12.28 -30.77
CA VAL A 495 34.14 -11.38 -29.62
C VAL A 495 35.49 -10.67 -29.69
N SER A 496 35.52 -9.37 -29.41
CA SER A 496 36.75 -8.60 -29.27
C SER A 496 37.39 -8.76 -27.89
N SER A 497 36.56 -9.01 -26.86
CA SER A 497 36.99 -9.38 -25.50
C SER A 497 35.90 -10.19 -24.79
N LEU A 498 36.31 -11.13 -23.93
CA LEU A 498 35.40 -11.93 -23.10
C LEU A 498 35.71 -11.72 -21.61
N ARG A 499 34.70 -11.32 -20.84
CA ARG A 499 34.76 -11.16 -19.37
C ARG A 499 33.71 -12.07 -18.72
N ILE A 500 34.10 -12.85 -17.71
CA ILE A 500 33.22 -13.80 -17.02
C ILE A 500 33.25 -13.53 -15.52
N GLU A 501 32.09 -13.31 -14.91
CA GLU A 501 31.91 -12.96 -13.50
C GLU A 501 30.92 -13.94 -12.83
N PRO A 502 31.35 -15.19 -12.56
CA PRO A 502 30.44 -16.28 -12.16
C PRO A 502 29.87 -16.11 -10.74
N ASN A 503 30.57 -15.33 -9.90
CA ASN A 503 30.22 -15.11 -8.50
C ASN A 503 29.17 -14.00 -8.29
N VAL A 504 28.82 -13.25 -9.34
CA VAL A 504 27.78 -12.20 -9.27
C VAL A 504 26.42 -12.88 -9.06
N ARG A 505 25.65 -12.43 -8.06
CA ARG A 505 24.35 -12.99 -7.70
C ARG A 505 23.25 -12.00 -8.05
N VAL A 506 22.49 -12.28 -9.11
CA VAL A 506 21.30 -11.52 -9.49
C VAL A 506 20.08 -12.41 -9.26
N LEU A 507 19.14 -11.95 -8.43
CA LEU A 507 17.92 -12.69 -8.16
C LEU A 507 16.96 -12.58 -9.35
N ASP A 508 16.23 -13.66 -9.61
CA ASP A 508 15.12 -13.68 -10.56
C ASP A 508 13.89 -13.06 -9.90
N ALA A 509 13.84 -11.72 -9.94
CA ALA A 509 12.83 -10.90 -9.30
C ALA A 509 12.53 -9.66 -10.17
N ASP A 510 11.31 -9.16 -10.05
CA ASP A 510 10.85 -7.97 -10.79
C ASP A 510 11.74 -6.76 -10.47
N PRO A 511 12.22 -6.01 -11.48
CA PRO A 511 12.91 -4.75 -11.26
C PRO A 511 12.07 -3.78 -10.43
N LEU A 512 12.70 -3.01 -9.53
CA LEU A 512 12.00 -2.04 -8.67
C LEU A 512 11.16 -0.99 -9.42
N TRP A 513 11.47 -0.73 -10.70
CA TRP A 513 10.66 0.16 -11.54
C TRP A 513 9.36 -0.49 -12.02
N VAL A 514 9.30 -1.83 -12.13
CA VAL A 514 8.08 -2.58 -12.50
C VAL A 514 7.07 -2.55 -11.34
N SER A 515 7.54 -2.70 -10.10
CA SER A 515 6.69 -2.50 -8.92
C SER A 515 6.34 -1.03 -8.71
N GLY A 516 7.29 -0.11 -8.93
CA GLY A 516 7.09 1.34 -8.84
C GLY A 516 6.17 1.94 -9.92
N ALA A 517 5.93 1.24 -11.02
CA ALA A 517 4.95 1.64 -12.05
C ALA A 517 3.50 1.56 -11.55
N ARG A 518 3.22 0.80 -10.48
CA ARG A 518 1.90 0.72 -9.85
C ARG A 518 1.74 1.84 -8.83
N PHE A 519 0.77 2.73 -9.05
CA PHE A 519 0.51 3.88 -8.17
C PHE A 519 0.22 3.45 -6.72
N GLU A 520 -0.43 2.30 -6.57
CA GLU A 520 -0.83 1.70 -5.30
C GLU A 520 0.37 1.32 -4.42
N ASN A 521 1.55 1.07 -5.02
CA ASN A 521 2.78 0.69 -4.32
C ASN A 521 3.57 1.86 -3.73
N ILE A 522 3.25 3.10 -4.09
CA ILE A 522 3.93 4.31 -3.56
C ILE A 522 3.64 4.48 -2.06
N TRP A 523 2.43 4.11 -1.64
CA TRP A 523 1.95 4.35 -0.27
C TRP A 523 2.27 3.22 0.71
N THR A 524 2.41 1.98 0.23
CA THR A 524 2.73 0.81 1.08
C THR A 524 4.17 0.79 1.60
N GLY A 525 5.00 1.78 1.26
CA GLY A 525 6.41 1.86 1.64
C GLY A 525 7.32 0.89 0.86
N ASN A 526 6.77 0.11 -0.07
CA ASN A 526 7.48 -0.90 -0.85
C ASN A 526 8.47 -0.32 -1.88
N VAL A 527 8.35 0.98 -2.21
CA VAL A 527 9.25 1.70 -3.11
C VAL A 527 9.56 3.07 -2.49
N SER A 528 10.84 3.40 -2.33
CA SER A 528 11.24 4.67 -1.73
C SER A 528 10.85 5.88 -2.60
N LEU A 529 10.41 6.97 -1.95
CA LEU A 529 10.22 8.26 -2.62
C LEU A 529 11.57 8.86 -3.06
N THR A 530 12.65 8.53 -2.35
CA THR A 530 14.03 8.80 -2.75
C THR A 530 14.56 7.72 -3.68
N GLY A 531 14.83 8.09 -4.93
CA GLY A 531 15.56 7.32 -5.95
C GLY A 531 16.32 8.28 -6.83
#